data_AF-A0ABC9E0J0-F1
#
_entry.id   AF-A0ABC9E0J0-F1
#
_cell.length_a   1.000
_cell.length_b   1.000
_cell.length_c   1.000
_cell.angle_alpha   90.00
_cell.angle_beta   90.00
_cell.angle_gamma   90.00
#
_symmetry.space_group_name_H-M   'P 1'
#
loop_
_entity.id
_entity.type
_entity.pdbx_description
1 polymer ?
#
loop_
_entity_poly.entity_id
_entity_poly.type
_entity_poly.pdbx_seq_one_letter_code
_entity_poly.pdbx_strand_id
1 'polypeptide(L)'
;MASSASRAAATAAGRLSHSTTVVMGAKSGHHIFRVKGYSQAKELPNGQYMNLGAFDVGGHSWSVHYYPNGIDCAEAVGCVSLFVCRDGKLGGSGMPARYSFSLLGQDGEPVASGTGIRPTRGFNMERYGYRCFMTRDEFERSGCLKVDSFAIRCDVFVAAREHQDAAGVLDDPTTTTPVVVPPKSDLQKDLAELLWSKQGADVTIEVGGETFHAHKWLLAARSSPEFREKFFGPTTQKKTSAATHIHIQIDDMEPEVFKSLLHFMYTDTLPKIDDEEALSRMASCLLAAADRYKLEKLMAMCEEILCERVDMSTVEASLALCEQHNCPALNAACMEFLAAPENLKAIVAENGLLQRPNKSCHTVLMEIFMKKLVERETAEAHSKVIGS
;
A
#
# COMPACT_ATOMS: atom_id res chain seq x y z
N MET A 1 82.63 -7.79 -8.17
CA MET A 1 82.54 -9.26 -8.09
C MET A 1 81.85 -9.62 -6.79
N ALA A 2 80.66 -10.25 -6.88
CA ALA A 2 79.90 -10.96 -5.82
C ALA A 2 79.49 -10.15 -4.57
N SER A 3 78.32 -10.28 -3.94
CA SER A 3 77.17 -11.18 -4.09
C SER A 3 75.99 -10.57 -3.33
N SER A 4 74.79 -10.76 -3.84
CA SER A 4 73.50 -10.44 -3.23
C SER A 4 73.22 -11.18 -1.92
N ALA A 5 72.46 -10.55 -1.01
CA ALA A 5 71.50 -11.25 -0.16
C ALA A 5 70.28 -10.35 0.10
N SER A 6 69.16 -10.78 -0.45
CA SER A 6 67.82 -10.22 -0.29
C SER A 6 67.30 -10.36 1.15
N ARG A 7 66.69 -9.30 1.69
CA ARG A 7 65.74 -9.40 2.80
C ARG A 7 64.48 -8.60 2.45
N ALA A 8 63.43 -9.35 2.12
CA ALA A 8 62.08 -8.84 1.96
C ALA A 8 61.55 -8.37 3.33
N ALA A 9 61.25 -7.08 3.45
CA ALA A 9 60.42 -6.55 4.52
C ALA A 9 58.97 -6.53 4.00
N ALA A 10 58.16 -7.45 4.51
CA ALA A 10 56.73 -7.49 4.24
C ALA A 10 56.07 -6.24 4.82
N THR A 11 55.51 -5.39 3.96
CA THR A 11 54.60 -4.33 4.37
C THR A 11 53.25 -4.97 4.72
N ALA A 12 52.97 -5.07 6.02
CA ALA A 12 51.65 -5.42 6.52
C ALA A 12 50.67 -4.29 6.13
N ALA A 13 49.92 -4.47 5.05
CA ALA A 13 48.78 -3.65 4.72
C ALA A 13 47.69 -3.88 5.78
N GLY A 14 47.62 -2.99 6.78
CA GLY A 14 46.52 -2.97 7.72
C GLY A 14 45.21 -2.76 6.96
N ARG A 15 44.34 -3.77 6.97
CA ARG A 15 42.96 -3.62 6.52
C ARG A 15 42.27 -2.63 7.48
N LEU A 16 41.95 -1.44 6.99
CA LEU A 16 41.03 -0.54 7.68
C LEU A 16 39.64 -1.18 7.69
N SER A 17 39.31 -1.82 8.83
CA SER A 17 37.95 -2.27 9.12
C SER A 17 37.08 -1.04 9.33
N HIS A 18 36.25 -0.72 8.34
CA HIS A 18 35.21 0.29 8.50
C HIS A 18 34.02 -0.37 9.16
N SER A 19 33.82 -0.12 10.45
CA SER A 19 32.59 -0.48 11.16
C SER A 19 31.62 0.69 11.00
N THR A 20 30.53 0.48 10.26
CA THR A 20 29.42 1.44 10.21
C THR A 20 28.40 1.06 11.27
N THR A 21 28.28 1.87 12.31
CA THR A 21 27.20 1.73 13.29
C THR A 21 25.97 2.44 12.76
N VAL A 22 24.90 1.69 12.47
CA VAL A 22 23.59 2.28 12.15
C VAL A 22 22.84 2.48 13.45
N VAL A 23 22.62 3.74 13.85
CA VAL A 23 21.74 4.07 14.96
C VAL A 23 20.33 4.23 14.41
N MET A 24 19.40 3.44 14.96
CA MET A 24 17.98 3.56 14.64
C MET A 24 17.39 4.63 15.56
N GLY A 25 17.14 5.82 15.03
CA GLY A 25 16.41 6.87 15.71
C GLY A 25 14.93 6.55 15.77
N ALA A 26 14.24 7.12 16.75
CA ALA A 26 12.82 6.95 16.93
C ALA A 26 12.15 8.31 17.16
N LYS A 27 11.13 8.62 16.36
CA LYS A 27 10.29 9.80 16.58
C LYS A 27 8.94 9.34 17.09
N SER A 28 8.60 9.70 18.32
CA SER A 28 7.29 9.44 18.92
C SER A 28 6.53 10.74 19.15
N GLY A 29 5.22 10.69 18.99
CA GLY A 29 4.32 11.78 19.32
C GLY A 29 2.94 11.24 19.64
N HIS A 30 2.11 12.06 20.27
CA HIS A 30 0.73 11.71 20.58
C HIS A 30 -0.19 12.89 20.37
N HIS A 31 -1.46 12.61 20.11
CA HIS A 31 -2.51 13.62 20.03
C HIS A 31 -3.75 13.14 20.78
N ILE A 32 -4.43 14.07 21.44
CA ILE A 32 -5.67 13.80 22.17
C ILE A 32 -6.82 14.50 21.47
N PHE A 33 -7.67 13.71 20.83
CA PHE A 33 -8.88 14.15 20.15
C PHE A 33 -10.03 14.21 21.14
N ARG A 34 -10.63 15.38 21.31
CA ARG A 34 -11.82 15.56 22.15
C ARG A 34 -13.06 15.60 21.26
N VAL A 35 -13.84 14.53 21.31
CA VAL A 35 -15.09 14.40 20.56
C VAL A 35 -16.23 14.93 21.42
N LYS A 36 -17.03 15.83 20.86
CA LYS A 36 -18.26 16.36 21.46
C LYS A 36 -19.43 15.96 20.58
N GLY A 37 -20.61 15.76 21.16
CA GLY A 37 -21.80 15.40 20.40
C GLY A 37 -21.90 13.90 20.12
N TYR A 38 -21.52 13.04 21.08
CA TYR A 38 -21.61 11.58 20.91
C TYR A 38 -23.01 11.09 20.53
N SER A 39 -24.05 11.72 21.06
CA SER A 39 -25.45 11.46 20.77
C SER A 39 -25.75 11.60 19.29
N GLN A 40 -25.26 12.65 18.65
CA GLN A 40 -25.36 12.89 17.20
C GLN A 40 -24.45 11.94 16.42
N ALA A 41 -23.25 11.67 16.93
CA ALA A 41 -22.33 10.74 16.29
C ALA A 41 -22.96 9.35 16.14
N LYS A 42 -23.72 8.88 17.12
CA LYS A 42 -24.45 7.59 17.07
C LYS A 42 -25.55 7.52 16.02
N GLU A 43 -26.00 8.65 15.48
CA GLU A 43 -26.99 8.68 14.40
C GLU A 43 -26.37 8.43 13.02
N LEU A 44 -25.04 8.45 12.91
CA LEU A 44 -24.35 8.11 11.66
C LEU A 44 -24.67 6.66 11.26
N PRO A 45 -24.95 6.40 9.96
CA PRO A 45 -25.13 5.03 9.48
C PRO A 45 -23.90 4.14 9.79
N ASN A 46 -24.11 2.83 9.88
CA ASN A 46 -23.00 1.87 9.91
C ASN A 46 -22.10 2.09 8.68
N GLY A 47 -20.79 1.95 8.86
CA GLY A 47 -19.80 2.22 7.80
C GLY A 47 -19.42 3.70 7.64
N GLN A 48 -20.16 4.64 8.23
CA GLN A 48 -19.83 6.06 8.23
C GLN A 48 -18.92 6.45 9.41
N TYR A 49 -18.06 7.44 9.20
CA TYR A 49 -17.09 7.87 10.19
C TYR A 49 -16.94 9.39 10.29
N MET A 50 -16.31 9.80 11.39
CA MET A 50 -15.81 11.15 11.59
C MET A 50 -14.29 11.15 11.51
N ASN A 51 -13.71 12.04 10.70
CA ASN A 51 -12.28 12.33 10.75
C ASN A 51 -12.02 13.31 11.90
N LEU A 52 -11.22 12.89 12.88
CA LEU A 52 -10.96 13.66 14.09
C LEU A 52 -9.89 14.74 13.91
N GLY A 53 -9.24 14.80 12.74
CA GLY A 53 -8.21 15.78 12.40
C GLY A 53 -6.81 15.18 12.31
N ALA A 54 -5.86 16.00 11.82
CA ALA A 54 -4.49 15.58 11.53
C ALA A 54 -3.47 16.07 12.57
N PHE A 55 -2.42 15.29 12.80
CA PHE A 55 -1.26 15.63 13.64
C PHE A 55 0.03 15.07 13.04
N ASP A 56 1.16 15.75 13.25
CA ASP A 56 2.42 15.38 12.61
C ASP A 56 3.36 14.62 13.56
N VAL A 57 3.81 13.44 13.13
CA VAL A 57 4.81 12.64 13.85
C VAL A 57 5.75 11.98 12.85
N GLY A 58 7.05 12.06 13.09
CA GLY A 58 8.04 11.35 12.28
C GLY A 58 8.12 11.78 10.81
N GLY A 59 7.74 13.03 10.49
CA GLY A 59 7.71 13.54 9.11
C GLY A 59 6.48 13.08 8.32
N HIS A 60 5.48 12.52 8.99
CA HIS A 60 4.22 12.08 8.42
C HIS A 60 3.07 12.81 9.11
N SER A 61 2.02 13.11 8.34
CA SER A 61 0.75 13.64 8.86
C SER A 61 -0.22 12.49 9.07
N TRP A 62 -0.76 12.38 10.27
CA TRP A 62 -1.58 11.27 10.72
C TRP A 62 -2.96 11.78 11.10
N SER A 63 -4.01 11.06 10.73
CA SER A 63 -5.39 11.36 11.11
C SER A 63 -6.04 10.15 11.76
N VAL A 64 -7.12 10.37 12.52
CA VAL A 64 -7.89 9.30 13.16
C VAL A 64 -9.31 9.29 12.63
N HIS A 65 -9.75 8.14 12.12
CA HIS A 65 -11.13 7.89 11.72
C HIS A 65 -11.86 7.14 12.83
N TYR A 66 -12.95 7.73 13.31
CA TYR A 66 -13.82 7.19 14.35
C TYR A 66 -15.17 6.77 13.76
N TYR A 67 -15.50 5.48 13.88
CA TYR A 67 -16.76 4.89 13.43
C TYR A 67 -17.61 4.58 14.67
N PRO A 68 -18.64 5.39 14.97
CA PRO A 68 -19.46 5.21 16.17
C PRO A 68 -20.32 3.94 16.12
N ASN A 69 -20.63 3.44 14.92
CA ASN A 69 -21.50 2.27 14.70
C ASN A 69 -20.83 1.14 13.91
N GLY A 70 -19.50 1.12 13.88
CA GLY A 70 -18.73 0.08 13.22
C GLY A 70 -18.42 0.40 11.75
N ILE A 71 -17.43 -0.30 11.19
CA ILE A 71 -17.25 -0.38 9.74
C ILE A 71 -18.27 -1.35 9.13
N ASP A 72 -18.43 -1.29 7.81
CA ASP A 72 -19.33 -2.17 7.05
C ASP A 72 -18.75 -3.59 6.94
N CYS A 73 -18.77 -4.31 8.06
CA CYS A 73 -18.47 -5.74 8.13
C CYS A 73 -19.21 -6.40 9.30
N ALA A 74 -19.50 -7.70 9.16
CA ALA A 74 -20.28 -8.46 10.15
C ALA A 74 -19.68 -8.45 11.57
N GLU A 75 -18.35 -8.41 11.67
CA GLU A 75 -17.60 -8.44 12.94
C GLU A 75 -17.65 -7.11 13.71
N ALA A 76 -17.97 -6.01 13.04
CA ALA A 76 -17.92 -4.66 13.61
C ALA A 76 -19.31 -4.09 13.95
N VAL A 77 -20.39 -4.84 13.67
CA VAL A 77 -21.76 -4.39 13.94
C VAL A 77 -21.94 -4.11 15.44
N GLY A 78 -22.33 -2.88 15.76
CA GLY A 78 -22.52 -2.45 17.16
C GLY A 78 -21.23 -2.19 17.94
N CYS A 79 -20.07 -2.22 17.28
CA CYS A 79 -18.80 -1.82 17.86
C CYS A 79 -18.45 -0.36 17.53
N VAL A 80 -17.61 0.23 18.39
CA VAL A 80 -16.85 1.41 18.05
C VAL A 80 -15.57 0.97 17.33
N SER A 81 -15.29 1.54 16.16
CA SER A 81 -14.05 1.28 15.42
C SER A 81 -13.16 2.52 15.37
N LEU A 82 -11.85 2.30 15.47
CA LEU A 82 -10.83 3.36 15.45
C LEU A 82 -9.74 2.97 14.46
N PHE A 83 -9.42 3.89 13.55
CA PHE A 83 -8.37 3.68 12.55
C PHE A 83 -7.46 4.89 12.47
N VAL A 84 -6.15 4.65 12.43
CA VAL A 84 -5.16 5.67 12.14
C VAL A 84 -4.88 5.62 10.64
N CYS A 85 -4.94 6.79 10.03
CA CYS A 85 -4.65 7.00 8.62
C CYS A 85 -3.46 7.94 8.50
N ARG A 86 -2.74 7.86 7.39
CA ARG A 86 -1.69 8.80 7.05
C ARG A 86 -2.15 9.66 5.89
N ASP A 87 -2.22 10.96 6.14
CA ASP A 87 -2.62 11.95 5.14
C ASP A 87 -1.42 12.26 4.21
N GLY A 88 -1.47 11.81 2.95
CA GLY A 88 -0.45 12.13 1.94
C GLY A 88 -0.26 11.08 0.82
N LYS A 89 0.39 11.49 -0.29
CA LYS A 89 0.66 10.63 -1.47
C LYS A 89 1.57 9.43 -1.13
N LEU A 90 1.41 8.32 -1.87
CA LEU A 90 2.23 7.09 -1.81
C LEU A 90 3.73 7.37 -1.98
N GLY A 91 4.45 7.53 -0.87
CA GLY A 91 5.90 7.81 -0.89
C GLY A 91 6.61 7.72 0.46
N GLY A 92 6.16 6.85 1.36
CA GLY A 92 6.73 6.70 2.71
C GLY A 92 8.07 5.94 2.76
N SER A 93 8.84 6.15 3.83
CA SER A 93 10.14 5.51 4.08
C SER A 93 10.09 3.98 4.16
N GLY A 94 8.90 3.38 4.32
CA GLY A 94 8.71 1.94 4.50
C GLY A 94 9.09 1.47 5.91
N MET A 95 9.53 2.37 6.77
CA MET A 95 9.90 2.06 8.14
C MET A 95 8.66 1.67 8.95
N PRO A 96 8.77 0.75 9.93
CA PRO A 96 7.65 0.41 10.80
C PRO A 96 7.21 1.62 11.63
N ALA A 97 5.90 1.86 11.64
CA ALA A 97 5.22 2.70 12.60
C ALA A 97 4.42 1.84 13.59
N ARG A 98 4.55 2.15 14.88
CA ARG A 98 3.67 1.62 15.92
C ARG A 98 2.63 2.68 16.24
N TYR A 99 1.39 2.26 16.44
CA TYR A 99 0.33 3.14 16.90
C TYR A 99 -0.36 2.52 18.12
N SER A 100 -0.91 3.36 18.98
CA SER A 100 -1.84 2.92 20.02
C SER A 100 -3.00 3.90 20.16
N PHE A 101 -4.17 3.35 20.48
CA PHE A 101 -5.36 4.11 20.83
C PHE A 101 -5.67 3.90 22.30
N SER A 102 -6.05 4.98 22.98
CA SER A 102 -6.56 4.92 24.34
C SER A 102 -7.79 5.81 24.51
N LEU A 103 -8.87 5.27 25.05
CA LEU A 103 -10.00 6.06 25.53
C LEU A 103 -9.68 6.59 26.91
N LEU A 104 -9.78 7.91 27.09
CA LEU A 104 -9.39 8.54 28.35
C LEU A 104 -10.61 8.75 29.26
N GLY A 105 -10.41 8.40 30.53
CA GLY A 105 -11.31 8.71 31.63
C GLY A 105 -11.26 10.17 32.03
N GLN A 106 -12.03 10.52 33.06
CA GLN A 106 -12.16 11.91 33.53
C GLN A 106 -10.90 12.43 34.22
N ASP A 107 -10.12 11.53 34.79
CA ASP A 107 -8.79 11.76 35.36
C ASP A 107 -7.69 11.90 34.28
N GLY A 108 -8.03 11.64 33.02
CA GLY A 108 -7.07 11.62 31.91
C GLY A 108 -6.35 10.27 31.76
N GLU A 109 -6.68 9.29 32.60
CA GLU A 109 -6.09 7.96 32.54
C GLU A 109 -6.80 7.08 31.50
N PRO A 110 -6.09 6.13 30.87
CA PRO A 110 -6.68 5.27 29.85
C PRO A 110 -7.64 4.24 30.47
N VAL A 111 -8.91 4.29 30.06
CA VAL A 111 -9.99 3.35 30.44
C VAL A 111 -9.97 2.10 29.56
N ALA A 112 -9.56 2.25 28.31
CA ALA A 112 -9.35 1.15 27.38
C ALA A 112 -8.21 1.52 26.44
N SER A 113 -7.36 0.55 26.08
CA SER A 113 -6.24 0.79 25.16
C SER A 113 -6.00 -0.40 24.24
N GLY A 114 -5.48 -0.10 23.05
CA GLY A 114 -5.05 -1.10 22.06
C GLY A 114 -3.80 -0.59 21.33
N THR A 115 -2.82 -1.47 21.10
CA THR A 115 -1.60 -1.17 20.33
C THR A 115 -1.48 -2.04 19.07
N GLY A 116 -1.05 -1.45 17.97
CA GLY A 116 -0.72 -2.13 16.71
C GLY A 116 0.63 -1.68 16.12
N ILE A 117 1.23 -2.50 15.26
CA ILE A 117 2.50 -2.20 14.57
C ILE A 117 2.34 -2.52 13.07
N ARG A 118 2.65 -1.56 12.20
CA ARG A 118 2.56 -1.73 10.73
C ARG A 118 3.65 -0.94 10.00
N PRO A 119 4.03 -1.31 8.77
CA PRO A 119 4.89 -0.46 7.94
C PRO A 119 4.21 0.87 7.62
N THR A 120 4.94 1.99 7.71
CA THR A 120 4.44 3.34 7.37
C THR A 120 3.89 3.43 5.94
N ARG A 121 4.30 2.55 5.02
CA ARG A 121 3.83 2.58 3.62
C ARG A 121 2.34 2.24 3.49
N GLY A 122 1.80 1.32 4.28
CA GLY A 122 0.41 0.88 4.13
C GLY A 122 -0.63 1.81 4.77
N PHE A 123 -0.24 2.82 5.57
CA PHE A 123 -1.19 3.67 6.29
C PHE A 123 -1.97 4.66 5.39
N ASN A 124 -1.77 4.63 4.07
CA ASN A 124 -2.39 5.58 3.14
C ASN A 124 -3.59 5.03 2.35
N MET A 125 -3.82 3.72 2.36
CA MET A 125 -4.96 3.07 1.69
C MET A 125 -5.60 2.03 2.62
N GLU A 126 -4.80 1.23 3.33
CA GLU A 126 -5.29 0.33 4.38
C GLU A 126 -5.62 1.13 5.66
N ARG A 127 -6.90 1.16 6.05
CA ARG A 127 -7.34 1.70 7.35
C ARG A 127 -6.75 0.79 8.44
N TYR A 128 -5.69 1.23 9.13
CA TYR A 128 -5.08 0.45 10.21
C TYR A 128 -5.60 0.81 11.59
N GLY A 129 -6.15 -0.18 12.27
CA GLY A 129 -6.74 0.02 13.57
C GLY A 129 -7.59 -1.17 13.99
N TYR A 130 -8.68 -0.90 14.66
CA TYR A 130 -9.53 -1.89 15.28
C TYR A 130 -10.91 -1.87 14.65
N ARG A 131 -11.27 -2.96 13.95
CA ARG A 131 -12.62 -3.18 13.42
C ARG A 131 -13.66 -3.17 14.54
N CYS A 132 -13.34 -3.79 15.67
CA CYS A 132 -14.06 -3.64 16.92
C CYS A 132 -13.06 -3.26 18.02
N PHE A 133 -12.94 -1.98 18.35
CA PHE A 133 -12.08 -1.52 19.45
C PHE A 133 -12.72 -1.83 20.80
N MET A 134 -14.04 -1.63 20.87
CA MET A 134 -14.87 -1.85 22.04
C MET A 134 -16.33 -1.92 21.57
N THR A 135 -17.18 -2.73 22.21
CA THR A 135 -18.61 -2.71 21.90
C THR A 135 -19.23 -1.37 22.34
N ARG A 136 -20.29 -0.90 21.67
CA ARG A 136 -20.95 0.36 22.07
C ARG A 136 -21.46 0.32 23.51
N ASP A 137 -21.97 -0.82 23.89
CA ASP A 137 -22.43 -1.14 25.24
C ASP A 137 -21.33 -1.00 26.30
N GLU A 138 -20.14 -1.51 26.03
CA GLU A 138 -18.97 -1.33 26.90
C GLU A 138 -18.50 0.13 26.90
N PHE A 139 -18.49 0.78 25.74
CA PHE A 139 -18.09 2.18 25.61
C PHE A 139 -18.96 3.10 26.48
N GLU A 140 -20.28 2.96 26.42
CA GLU A 140 -21.21 3.76 27.21
C GLU A 140 -21.13 3.48 28.72
N ARG A 141 -20.75 2.26 29.11
CA ARG A 141 -20.56 1.86 30.52
C ARG A 141 -19.15 2.12 31.05
N SER A 142 -18.18 2.39 30.19
CA SER A 142 -16.76 2.51 30.53
C SER A 142 -16.43 3.71 31.43
N GLY A 143 -17.32 4.70 31.49
CA GLY A 143 -17.10 5.95 32.24
C GLY A 143 -16.22 6.99 31.52
N CYS A 144 -15.77 6.71 30.28
CA CYS A 144 -15.05 7.68 29.46
C CYS A 144 -15.96 8.75 28.83
N LEU A 145 -17.26 8.46 28.70
CA LEU A 145 -18.27 9.37 28.16
C LEU A 145 -18.86 10.25 29.27
N LYS A 146 -18.74 11.57 29.13
CA LYS A 146 -19.29 12.56 30.08
C LYS A 146 -19.92 13.72 29.33
N VAL A 147 -21.18 14.03 29.65
CA VAL A 147 -21.93 15.17 29.06
C VAL A 147 -21.75 15.18 27.54
N ASP A 148 -22.07 14.03 26.93
CA ASP A 148 -22.03 13.81 25.49
C ASP A 148 -20.65 14.01 24.82
N SER A 149 -19.57 13.92 25.60
CA SER A 149 -18.20 14.14 25.15
C SER A 149 -17.24 13.08 25.70
N PHE A 150 -16.19 12.77 24.94
CA PHE A 150 -15.15 11.83 25.34
C PHE A 150 -13.82 12.19 24.67
N ALA A 151 -12.73 11.54 25.07
CA ALA A 151 -11.41 11.80 24.50
C ALA A 151 -10.72 10.51 24.05
N ILE A 152 -10.15 10.55 22.85
CA ILE A 152 -9.31 9.49 22.27
C ILE A 152 -7.88 10.01 22.20
N ARG A 153 -6.95 9.33 22.85
CA ARG A 153 -5.53 9.51 22.65
C ARG A 153 -5.04 8.57 21.55
N CYS A 154 -4.30 9.10 20.61
CA CYS A 154 -3.56 8.33 19.62
C CYS A 154 -2.07 8.59 19.82
N ASP A 155 -1.29 7.55 20.09
CA ASP A 155 0.16 7.62 20.11
C ASP A 155 0.71 6.99 18.83
N VAL A 156 1.69 7.64 18.21
CA VAL A 156 2.37 7.15 17.02
C VAL A 156 3.87 7.18 17.25
N PHE A 157 4.54 6.12 16.83
CA PHE A 157 5.98 5.96 16.86
C PHE A 157 6.45 5.60 15.47
N VAL A 158 7.40 6.35 14.93
CA VAL A 158 7.97 6.13 13.60
C VAL A 158 9.47 5.87 13.73
N ALA A 159 9.91 4.70 13.25
CA ALA A 159 11.33 4.39 13.18
C ALA A 159 12.01 5.22 12.07
N ALA A 160 13.17 5.80 12.38
CA ALA A 160 14.01 6.56 11.45
C ALA A 160 15.43 5.98 11.41
N ARG A 161 16.08 6.05 10.25
CA ARG A 161 17.52 5.77 10.16
C ARG A 161 18.26 7.08 10.37
N GLU A 162 19.10 7.14 11.40
CA GLU A 162 19.99 8.29 11.60
C GLU A 162 21.32 7.99 10.93
N HIS A 163 21.69 8.83 9.96
CA HIS A 163 23.06 8.90 9.47
C HIS A 163 23.74 10.03 10.26
N GLN A 164 24.65 9.68 11.17
CA GLN A 164 25.54 10.65 11.79
C GLN A 164 26.70 10.92 10.84
N ASP A 165 26.58 11.97 10.04
CA ASP A 165 27.76 12.70 9.61
C ASP A 165 28.25 13.53 10.81
N ALA A 166 29.51 13.31 11.18
CA ALA A 166 30.13 13.91 12.35
C ALA A 166 30.21 15.43 12.24
N ALA A 167 29.43 16.13 13.07
CA ALA A 167 29.76 17.47 13.56
C ALA A 167 29.11 17.64 14.94
N GLY A 168 29.89 17.39 15.99
CA GLY A 168 29.47 17.65 17.35
C GLY A 168 29.30 19.16 17.57
N VAL A 169 28.20 19.54 18.22
CA VAL A 169 28.11 20.79 18.97
C VAL A 169 27.38 20.48 20.26
N LEU A 170 28.03 20.85 21.36
CA LEU A 170 27.63 20.69 22.74
C LEU A 170 26.32 21.45 23.00
N ASP A 171 25.43 20.85 23.80
CA ASP A 171 24.21 21.46 24.31
C ASP A 171 24.52 22.80 25.04
N ASP A 172 24.02 23.91 24.49
CA ASP A 172 23.83 25.16 25.21
C ASP A 172 22.34 25.57 25.08
N PRO A 173 21.58 25.68 26.18
CA PRO A 173 20.13 25.83 26.13
C PRO A 173 19.73 27.29 25.95
N THR A 174 20.17 27.96 24.88
CA THR A 174 19.66 29.30 24.51
C THR A 174 19.89 29.63 23.04
N THR A 175 19.33 28.88 22.09
CA THR A 175 19.16 29.43 20.73
C THR A 175 17.93 28.85 20.04
N THR A 176 16.82 29.56 20.12
CA THR A 176 15.64 29.37 19.27
C THR A 176 16.01 29.76 17.84
N THR A 177 16.58 28.83 17.06
CA THR A 177 16.72 29.04 15.62
C THR A 177 15.36 28.80 14.96
N PRO A 178 14.87 29.72 14.10
CA PRO A 178 13.65 29.48 13.34
C PRO A 178 13.94 28.34 12.36
N VAL A 179 13.32 27.19 12.59
CA VAL A 179 13.36 26.05 11.68
C VAL A 179 12.62 26.44 10.40
N VAL A 180 13.36 26.87 9.38
CA VAL A 180 12.82 27.06 8.03
C VAL A 180 12.58 25.67 7.45
N VAL A 181 11.34 25.17 7.54
CA VAL A 181 10.94 23.93 6.88
C VAL A 181 10.88 24.21 5.37
N PRO A 182 11.71 23.56 4.53
CA PRO A 182 11.63 23.75 3.09
C PRO A 182 10.26 23.32 2.57
N PRO A 183 9.69 24.00 1.55
CA PRO A 183 8.44 23.59 0.96
C PRO A 183 8.53 22.16 0.42
N LYS A 184 7.42 21.44 0.45
CA LYS A 184 7.33 20.09 -0.12
C LYS A 184 7.64 20.14 -1.62
N SER A 185 8.34 19.14 -2.12
CA SER A 185 8.66 19.04 -3.55
C SER A 185 7.39 19.04 -4.40
N ASP A 186 7.42 19.84 -5.47
CA ASP A 186 6.41 20.01 -6.50
C ASP A 186 6.75 19.29 -7.81
N LEU A 187 7.88 18.58 -7.87
CA LEU A 187 8.36 17.90 -9.08
C LEU A 187 7.31 17.01 -9.75
N GLN A 188 6.54 16.22 -8.98
CA GLN A 188 5.50 15.37 -9.56
C GLN A 188 4.36 16.18 -10.20
N LYS A 189 4.08 17.38 -9.67
CA LYS A 189 3.09 18.29 -10.23
C LYS A 189 3.61 18.90 -11.53
N ASP A 190 4.86 19.37 -11.54
CA ASP A 190 5.49 19.95 -12.72
C ASP A 190 5.60 18.95 -13.86
N LEU A 191 5.94 17.68 -13.56
CA LEU A 191 5.95 16.60 -14.55
C LEU A 191 4.54 16.29 -15.07
N ALA A 192 3.51 16.29 -14.21
CA ALA A 192 2.13 16.11 -14.64
C ALA A 192 1.69 17.23 -15.60
N GLU A 193 2.01 18.48 -15.27
CA GLU A 193 1.72 19.64 -16.12
C GLU A 193 2.44 19.52 -17.47
N LEU A 194 3.68 19.03 -17.50
CA LEU A 194 4.42 18.78 -18.74
C LEU A 194 3.73 17.72 -19.62
N LEU A 195 3.24 16.62 -19.02
CA LEU A 195 2.47 15.59 -19.74
C LEU A 195 1.22 16.17 -20.39
N TRP A 196 0.40 16.89 -19.61
CA TRP A 196 -0.92 17.33 -20.07
C TRP A 196 -0.88 18.57 -20.97
N SER A 197 0.09 19.45 -20.77
CA SER A 197 0.36 20.58 -21.69
C SER A 197 0.97 20.14 -23.01
N LYS A 198 1.56 18.93 -23.05
CA LYS A 198 2.27 18.34 -24.21
C LYS A 198 3.51 19.16 -24.62
N GLN A 199 3.97 20.07 -23.77
CA GLN A 199 5.08 20.96 -24.07
C GLN A 199 6.40 20.16 -24.16
N GLY A 200 7.07 20.23 -25.31
CA GLY A 200 8.36 19.53 -25.51
C GLY A 200 8.22 18.03 -25.79
N ALA A 201 7.01 17.53 -26.04
CA ALA A 201 6.79 16.14 -26.40
C ALA A 201 7.54 15.76 -27.69
N ASP A 202 8.30 14.68 -27.64
CA ASP A 202 9.16 14.19 -28.73
C ASP A 202 8.76 12.79 -29.24
N VAL A 203 7.72 12.21 -28.63
CA VAL A 203 7.08 10.96 -29.06
C VAL A 203 5.56 11.10 -29.11
N THR A 204 4.96 10.48 -30.12
CA THR A 204 3.52 10.25 -30.22
C THR A 204 3.23 8.75 -30.11
N ILE A 205 2.24 8.41 -29.30
CA ILE A 205 1.80 7.05 -29.04
C ILE A 205 0.32 6.95 -29.37
N GLU A 206 -0.04 6.09 -30.29
CA GLU A 206 -1.42 5.81 -30.68
C GLU A 206 -1.90 4.54 -29.98
N VAL A 207 -3.03 4.65 -29.27
CA VAL A 207 -3.64 3.56 -28.49
C VAL A 207 -5.14 3.56 -28.75
N GLY A 208 -5.69 2.48 -29.29
CA GLY A 208 -7.14 2.36 -29.54
C GLY A 208 -7.75 3.50 -30.37
N GLY A 209 -6.97 4.12 -31.26
CA GLY A 209 -7.38 5.28 -32.07
C GLY A 209 -7.26 6.64 -31.37
N GLU A 210 -6.80 6.68 -30.11
CA GLU A 210 -6.44 7.92 -29.41
C GLU A 210 -4.93 8.21 -29.48
N THR A 211 -4.60 9.49 -29.58
CA THR A 211 -3.22 9.95 -29.74
C THR A 211 -2.70 10.63 -28.48
N PHE A 212 -1.64 10.06 -27.91
CA PHE A 212 -0.95 10.55 -26.73
C PHE A 212 0.40 11.16 -27.10
N HIS A 213 0.73 12.31 -26.49
CA HIS A 213 2.03 12.97 -26.65
C HIS A 213 2.82 12.82 -25.35
N ALA A 214 4.08 12.43 -25.45
CA ALA A 214 4.91 12.15 -24.28
C ALA A 214 6.40 12.44 -24.53
N HIS A 215 7.25 12.14 -23.54
CA HIS A 215 8.67 12.42 -23.54
C HIS A 215 9.50 11.14 -23.48
N LYS A 216 10.30 10.86 -24.50
CA LYS A 216 11.13 9.64 -24.62
C LYS A 216 12.02 9.43 -23.42
N TRP A 217 12.67 10.49 -22.95
CA TRP A 217 13.64 10.42 -21.85
C TRP A 217 12.97 9.91 -20.57
N LEU A 218 11.76 10.38 -20.27
CA LEU A 218 11.04 10.01 -19.07
C LEU A 218 10.50 8.59 -19.17
N LEU A 219 9.86 8.25 -20.29
CA LEU A 219 9.35 6.91 -20.55
C LEU A 219 10.46 5.86 -20.51
N ALA A 220 11.62 6.14 -21.13
CA ALA A 220 12.78 5.25 -21.08
C ALA A 220 13.39 5.12 -19.68
N ALA A 221 13.32 6.16 -18.86
CA ALA A 221 13.78 6.11 -17.48
C ALA A 221 12.84 5.30 -16.57
N ARG A 222 11.53 5.32 -16.86
CA ARG A 222 10.50 4.73 -15.99
C ARG A 222 10.15 3.29 -16.33
N SER A 223 10.17 2.90 -17.61
CA SER A 223 9.85 1.54 -18.07
C SER A 223 10.95 0.98 -18.96
N SER A 224 12.02 0.55 -18.30
CA SER A 224 13.13 -0.17 -18.93
C SER A 224 12.93 -1.67 -18.68
N PRO A 225 13.02 -2.53 -19.70
CA PRO A 225 13.61 -2.26 -21.02
C PRO A 225 12.67 -1.74 -22.13
N GLU A 226 11.35 -1.85 -21.99
CA GLU A 226 10.40 -1.77 -23.11
C GLU A 226 10.47 -0.46 -23.90
N PHE A 227 10.42 0.68 -23.22
CA PHE A 227 10.54 1.98 -23.89
C PHE A 227 11.99 2.37 -24.13
N ARG A 228 12.90 1.98 -23.24
CA ARG A 228 14.33 2.28 -23.40
C ARG A 228 14.90 1.65 -24.67
N GLU A 229 14.59 0.39 -24.95
CA GLU A 229 15.02 -0.29 -26.17
C GLU A 229 14.32 0.26 -27.41
N LYS A 230 13.01 0.56 -27.33
CA LYS A 230 12.29 1.18 -28.45
C LYS A 230 12.87 2.54 -28.85
N PHE A 231 13.22 3.38 -27.88
CA PHE A 231 13.69 4.75 -28.14
C PHE A 231 15.20 4.84 -28.38
N PHE A 232 15.99 4.07 -27.65
CA PHE A 232 17.45 4.20 -27.62
C PHE A 232 18.18 2.92 -28.02
N GLY A 233 17.47 1.88 -28.47
CA GLY A 233 18.07 0.64 -28.92
C GLY A 233 18.88 0.77 -30.23
N PRO A 234 19.79 -0.18 -30.53
CA PRO A 234 20.70 -0.11 -31.67
C PRO A 234 19.97 0.02 -33.03
N THR A 235 18.79 -0.59 -33.15
CA THR A 235 17.97 -0.58 -34.37
C THR A 235 17.35 0.80 -34.64
N THR A 236 17.03 1.55 -33.58
CA THR A 236 16.50 2.92 -33.68
C THR A 236 17.63 3.91 -33.97
N GLN A 237 18.79 3.76 -33.33
CA GLN A 237 19.97 4.62 -33.56
C GLN A 237 20.52 4.53 -34.99
N LYS A 238 20.44 3.35 -35.65
CA LYS A 238 20.88 3.17 -37.04
C LYS A 238 19.97 3.84 -38.08
N LYS A 239 18.71 4.15 -37.72
CA LYS A 239 17.74 4.81 -38.62
C LYS A 239 17.71 6.33 -38.47
N THR A 240 18.35 6.89 -37.44
CA THR A 240 18.21 8.31 -37.08
C THR A 240 19.50 9.08 -37.37
N SER A 241 19.65 9.49 -38.63
CA SER A 241 20.35 10.74 -38.94
C SER A 241 19.27 11.82 -38.98
N ALA A 242 19.29 12.75 -38.02
CA ALA A 242 18.34 13.85 -37.80
C ALA A 242 17.04 13.54 -37.01
N ALA A 243 16.57 14.58 -36.34
CA ALA A 243 15.56 14.65 -35.29
C ALA A 243 14.13 14.26 -35.74
N THR A 244 13.90 12.97 -35.95
CA THR A 244 12.56 12.47 -36.27
C THR A 244 11.75 12.19 -35.00
N HIS A 245 10.60 12.84 -34.92
CA HIS A 245 9.51 12.51 -34.01
C HIS A 245 9.19 11.00 -34.10
N ILE A 246 9.15 10.28 -32.98
CA ILE A 246 8.90 8.82 -32.98
C ILE A 246 7.40 8.58 -32.83
N HIS A 247 6.85 7.70 -33.66
CA HIS A 247 5.47 7.22 -33.58
C HIS A 247 5.45 5.76 -33.08
N ILE A 248 4.63 5.46 -32.07
CA ILE A 248 4.43 4.10 -31.53
C ILE A 248 2.95 3.77 -31.58
N GLN A 249 2.60 2.55 -31.98
CA GLN A 249 1.25 2.00 -31.83
C GLN A 249 1.23 0.96 -30.71
N ILE A 250 0.17 0.98 -29.89
CA ILE A 250 -0.12 -0.01 -28.86
C ILE A 250 -1.56 -0.50 -29.08
N ASP A 251 -1.69 -1.73 -29.57
CA ASP A 251 -2.99 -2.30 -29.94
C ASP A 251 -3.68 -3.01 -28.76
N ASP A 252 -2.89 -3.60 -27.85
CA ASP A 252 -3.39 -4.41 -26.73
C ASP A 252 -3.60 -3.59 -25.44
N MET A 253 -4.20 -2.40 -25.55
CA MET A 253 -4.53 -1.58 -24.39
C MET A 253 -5.67 -0.61 -24.68
N GLU A 254 -6.57 -0.44 -23.73
CA GLU A 254 -7.62 0.57 -23.79
C GLU A 254 -7.02 1.97 -23.55
N PRO A 255 -7.49 3.03 -24.25
CA PRO A 255 -6.94 4.39 -24.10
C PRO A 255 -6.96 4.90 -22.67
N GLU A 256 -8.01 4.60 -21.88
CA GLU A 256 -8.14 5.05 -20.50
C GLU A 256 -7.11 4.39 -19.57
N VAL A 257 -6.83 3.11 -19.78
CA VAL A 257 -5.78 2.36 -19.06
C VAL A 257 -4.42 2.95 -19.39
N PHE A 258 -4.15 3.22 -20.68
CA PHE A 258 -2.88 3.82 -21.09
C PHE A 258 -2.70 5.25 -20.57
N LYS A 259 -3.77 6.04 -20.54
CA LYS A 259 -3.78 7.37 -19.93
C LYS A 259 -3.41 7.31 -18.44
N SER A 260 -3.96 6.34 -17.72
CA SER A 260 -3.65 6.11 -16.30
C SER A 260 -2.21 5.62 -16.09
N LEU A 261 -1.72 4.75 -16.97
CA LEU A 261 -0.32 4.30 -17.01
C LEU A 261 0.64 5.48 -17.23
N LEU A 262 0.34 6.35 -18.21
CA LEU A 262 1.13 7.56 -18.46
C LEU A 262 1.12 8.48 -17.25
N HIS A 263 -0.05 8.73 -16.64
CA HIS A 263 -0.13 9.52 -15.41
C HIS A 263 0.81 8.95 -14.33
N PHE A 264 0.75 7.64 -14.09
CA PHE A 264 1.65 6.99 -13.14
C PHE A 264 3.14 7.14 -13.49
N MET A 265 3.51 7.01 -14.77
CA MET A 265 4.91 7.16 -15.18
C MET A 265 5.46 8.56 -14.86
N TYR A 266 4.63 9.61 -14.92
CA TYR A 266 5.04 10.99 -14.63
C TYR A 266 4.94 11.35 -13.15
N THR A 267 3.97 10.82 -12.43
CA THR A 267 3.64 11.31 -11.08
C THR A 267 3.84 10.29 -9.97
N ASP A 268 4.07 9.03 -10.31
CA ASP A 268 4.23 7.91 -9.38
C ASP A 268 2.99 7.69 -8.48
N THR A 269 1.82 8.09 -8.98
CA THR A 269 0.52 7.97 -8.32
C THR A 269 -0.54 7.49 -9.30
N LEU A 270 -1.54 6.76 -8.83
CA LEU A 270 -2.74 6.47 -9.61
C LEU A 270 -3.64 7.72 -9.72
N PRO A 271 -4.43 7.85 -10.79
CA PRO A 271 -5.51 8.84 -10.84
C PRO A 271 -6.56 8.53 -9.76
N LYS A 272 -7.28 9.56 -9.31
CA LYS A 272 -8.40 9.36 -8.39
C LYS A 272 -9.59 8.81 -9.19
N ILE A 273 -10.11 7.67 -8.76
CA ILE A 273 -11.31 7.05 -9.30
C ILE A 273 -12.22 6.82 -8.10
N ASP A 274 -13.33 7.56 -8.06
CA ASP A 274 -14.26 7.51 -6.91
C ASP A 274 -15.16 6.27 -6.97
N ASP A 275 -15.39 5.73 -8.17
CA ASP A 275 -16.18 4.52 -8.37
C ASP A 275 -15.33 3.26 -8.11
N GLU A 276 -15.80 2.45 -7.16
CA GLU A 276 -15.09 1.29 -6.65
C GLU A 276 -14.92 0.16 -7.68
N GLU A 277 -15.95 -0.09 -8.50
CA GLU A 277 -15.88 -1.10 -9.55
C GLU A 277 -14.95 -0.66 -10.69
N ALA A 278 -15.03 0.61 -11.10
CA ALA A 278 -14.13 1.18 -12.09
C ALA A 278 -12.68 1.17 -11.61
N LEU A 279 -12.44 1.47 -10.32
CA LEU A 279 -11.11 1.37 -9.73
C LEU A 279 -10.57 -0.06 -9.78
N SER A 280 -11.42 -1.05 -9.49
CA SER A 280 -11.06 -2.48 -9.55
C SER A 280 -10.70 -2.91 -10.97
N ARG A 281 -11.55 -2.58 -11.94
CA ARG A 281 -11.30 -2.87 -13.37
C ARG A 281 -10.01 -2.21 -13.84
N MET A 282 -9.82 -0.93 -13.50
CA MET A 282 -8.61 -0.19 -13.83
C MET A 282 -7.38 -0.82 -13.18
N ALA A 283 -7.45 -1.24 -11.91
CA ALA A 283 -6.36 -1.92 -11.22
C ALA A 283 -5.99 -3.24 -11.89
N SER A 284 -6.96 -4.07 -12.30
CA SER A 284 -6.70 -5.31 -13.06
C SER A 284 -5.98 -5.03 -14.38
N CYS A 285 -6.45 -4.05 -15.16
CA CYS A 285 -5.84 -3.69 -16.43
C CYS A 285 -4.44 -3.07 -16.25
N LEU A 286 -4.27 -2.21 -15.26
CA LEU A 286 -2.98 -1.59 -14.94
C LEU A 286 -1.98 -2.59 -14.38
N LEU A 287 -2.41 -3.64 -13.69
CA LEU A 287 -1.53 -4.72 -13.22
C LEU A 287 -0.88 -5.44 -14.42
N ALA A 288 -1.68 -5.77 -15.43
CA ALA A 288 -1.17 -6.38 -16.67
C ALA A 288 -0.22 -5.42 -17.42
N ALA A 289 -0.57 -4.14 -17.48
CA ALA A 289 0.31 -3.12 -18.06
C ALA A 289 1.61 -2.97 -17.26
N ALA A 290 1.52 -2.96 -15.93
CA ALA A 290 2.66 -2.77 -15.05
C ALA A 290 3.66 -3.91 -15.16
N ASP A 291 3.19 -5.16 -15.28
CA ASP A 291 4.06 -6.29 -15.58
C ASP A 291 4.70 -6.15 -16.97
N ARG A 292 3.92 -5.77 -17.99
CA ARG A 292 4.44 -5.55 -19.35
C ARG A 292 5.54 -4.49 -19.39
N TYR A 293 5.39 -3.39 -18.66
CA TYR A 293 6.32 -2.25 -18.65
C TYR A 293 7.31 -2.27 -17.47
N LYS A 294 7.36 -3.37 -16.71
CA LYS A 294 8.24 -3.59 -15.55
C LYS A 294 8.17 -2.47 -14.50
N LEU A 295 6.94 -2.04 -14.20
CA LEU A 295 6.62 -1.03 -13.20
C LEU A 295 6.25 -1.68 -11.86
N GLU A 296 7.24 -2.18 -11.14
CA GLU A 296 7.04 -2.94 -9.88
C GLU A 296 6.18 -2.20 -8.84
N LYS A 297 6.38 -0.89 -8.68
CA LYS A 297 5.57 -0.09 -7.75
C LYS A 297 4.10 -0.03 -8.17
N LEU A 298 3.82 0.07 -9.47
CA LEU A 298 2.44 0.07 -9.97
C LEU A 298 1.81 -1.32 -9.79
N MET A 299 2.56 -2.39 -10.06
CA MET A 299 2.10 -3.76 -9.81
C MET A 299 1.67 -3.93 -8.35
N ALA A 300 2.52 -3.54 -7.40
CA ALA A 300 2.23 -3.66 -5.97
C ALA A 300 1.00 -2.83 -5.55
N MET A 301 0.83 -1.63 -6.10
CA MET A 301 -0.35 -0.80 -5.82
C MET A 301 -1.64 -1.40 -6.39
N CYS A 302 -1.59 -1.95 -7.60
CA CYS A 302 -2.75 -2.63 -8.19
C CYS A 302 -3.07 -3.91 -7.41
N GLU A 303 -2.06 -4.65 -6.98
CA GLU A 303 -2.20 -5.86 -6.17
C GLU A 303 -2.89 -5.55 -4.84
N GLU A 304 -2.46 -4.51 -4.13
CA GLU A 304 -3.09 -4.01 -2.89
C GLU A 304 -4.58 -3.70 -3.08
N ILE A 305 -4.92 -2.94 -4.13
CA ILE A 305 -6.32 -2.58 -4.45
C ILE A 305 -7.18 -3.83 -4.72
N LEU A 306 -6.63 -4.82 -5.42
CA LEU A 306 -7.36 -6.03 -5.76
C LEU A 306 -7.51 -6.97 -4.56
N CYS A 307 -6.53 -7.03 -3.66
CA CYS A 307 -6.60 -7.81 -2.42
C CYS A 307 -7.79 -7.39 -1.54
N GLU A 308 -8.04 -6.08 -1.41
CA GLU A 308 -9.14 -5.55 -0.60
C GLU A 308 -10.53 -5.87 -1.17
N ARG A 309 -10.60 -6.41 -2.40
CA ARG A 309 -11.83 -6.55 -3.19
C ARG A 309 -12.05 -7.98 -3.69
N VAL A 310 -11.38 -8.94 -3.08
CA VAL A 310 -11.60 -10.37 -3.34
C VAL A 310 -12.95 -10.78 -2.74
N ASP A 311 -13.85 -11.23 -3.61
CA ASP A 311 -15.15 -11.80 -3.25
C ASP A 311 -15.51 -12.96 -4.20
N MET A 312 -16.69 -13.56 -4.02
CA MET A 312 -17.14 -14.70 -4.83
C MET A 312 -17.22 -14.40 -6.34
N SER A 313 -17.50 -13.15 -6.71
CA SER A 313 -17.62 -12.73 -8.10
C SER A 313 -16.26 -12.38 -8.72
N THR A 314 -15.28 -11.96 -7.92
CA THR A 314 -13.97 -11.50 -8.40
C THR A 314 -12.85 -12.52 -8.25
N VAL A 315 -12.98 -13.51 -7.35
CA VAL A 315 -11.90 -14.45 -7.01
C VAL A 315 -11.38 -15.25 -8.21
N GLU A 316 -12.24 -15.64 -9.16
CA GLU A 316 -11.81 -16.34 -10.38
C GLU A 316 -10.90 -15.45 -11.25
N ALA A 317 -11.31 -14.20 -11.45
CA ALA A 317 -10.54 -13.24 -12.24
C ALA A 317 -9.23 -12.87 -11.55
N SER A 318 -9.25 -12.67 -10.22
CA SER A 318 -8.07 -12.37 -9.42
C SER A 318 -7.04 -13.51 -9.45
N LEU A 319 -7.49 -14.76 -9.35
CA LEU A 319 -6.61 -15.93 -9.48
C LEU A 319 -5.96 -16.01 -10.87
N ALA A 320 -6.72 -15.74 -11.94
CA ALA A 320 -6.16 -15.69 -13.29
C ALA A 320 -5.06 -14.63 -13.42
N LEU A 321 -5.23 -13.45 -12.79
CA LEU A 321 -4.20 -12.40 -12.74
C LEU A 321 -2.95 -12.86 -11.98
N CYS A 322 -3.12 -13.56 -10.86
CA CYS A 322 -2.00 -14.12 -10.09
C CYS A 322 -1.17 -15.10 -10.90
N GLU A 323 -1.81 -15.99 -11.65
CA GLU A 323 -1.12 -16.95 -12.53
C GLU A 323 -0.37 -16.24 -13.66
N GLN A 324 -1.00 -15.23 -14.26
CA GLN A 324 -0.46 -14.55 -15.43
C GLN A 324 0.69 -13.59 -15.10
N HIS A 325 0.61 -12.89 -13.97
CA HIS A 325 1.51 -11.78 -13.63
C HIS A 325 2.33 -12.01 -12.35
N ASN A 326 2.21 -13.19 -11.72
CA ASN A 326 2.92 -13.58 -10.51
C ASN A 326 2.71 -12.59 -9.36
N CYS A 327 1.47 -12.52 -8.86
CA CYS A 327 1.05 -11.62 -7.78
C CYS A 327 0.84 -12.42 -6.47
N PRO A 328 1.87 -12.51 -5.60
CA PRO A 328 1.83 -13.39 -4.44
C PRO A 328 0.90 -12.91 -3.31
N ALA A 329 0.75 -11.61 -3.10
CA ALA A 329 -0.15 -11.07 -2.09
C ALA A 329 -1.61 -11.25 -2.49
N LEU A 330 -1.94 -11.00 -3.77
CA LEU A 330 -3.29 -11.26 -4.29
C LEU A 330 -3.61 -12.75 -4.27
N ASN A 331 -2.62 -13.60 -4.55
CA ASN A 331 -2.80 -15.05 -4.46
C ASN A 331 -3.10 -15.46 -3.01
N ALA A 332 -2.33 -14.96 -2.05
CA ALA A 332 -2.57 -15.24 -0.64
C ALA A 332 -3.97 -14.78 -0.20
N ALA A 333 -4.42 -13.59 -0.60
CA ALA A 333 -5.76 -13.08 -0.32
C ALA A 333 -6.86 -13.96 -0.94
N CYS A 334 -6.69 -14.40 -2.19
CA CYS A 334 -7.61 -15.34 -2.84
C CYS A 334 -7.69 -16.68 -2.08
N MET A 335 -6.54 -17.23 -1.70
CA MET A 335 -6.47 -18.49 -0.96
C MET A 335 -7.10 -18.38 0.44
N GLU A 336 -6.89 -17.28 1.14
CA GLU A 336 -7.50 -17.00 2.44
C GLU A 336 -9.02 -16.87 2.31
N PHE A 337 -9.50 -16.15 1.30
CA PHE A 337 -10.93 -16.01 1.01
C PHE A 337 -11.60 -17.37 0.72
N LEU A 338 -10.96 -18.21 -0.08
CA LEU A 338 -11.48 -19.54 -0.45
C LEU A 338 -11.43 -20.54 0.70
N ALA A 339 -10.49 -20.38 1.63
CA ALA A 339 -10.37 -21.25 2.80
C ALA A 339 -11.44 -20.98 3.87
N ALA A 340 -12.19 -19.88 3.78
CA ALA A 340 -13.27 -19.56 4.71
C ALA A 340 -14.43 -20.58 4.58
N PRO A 341 -14.94 -21.18 5.68
CA PRO A 341 -15.93 -22.26 5.62
C PRO A 341 -17.24 -21.90 4.89
N GLU A 342 -17.68 -20.65 4.98
CA GLU A 342 -18.91 -20.20 4.31
C GLU A 342 -18.74 -20.14 2.79
N ASN A 343 -17.60 -19.63 2.32
CA ASN A 343 -17.26 -19.57 0.90
C ASN A 343 -17.01 -20.98 0.35
N LEU A 344 -16.34 -21.83 1.13
CA LEU A 344 -16.11 -23.24 0.79
C LEU A 344 -17.43 -23.96 0.50
N LYS A 345 -18.43 -23.80 1.38
CA LYS A 345 -19.76 -24.40 1.19
C LYS A 345 -20.47 -23.85 -0.04
N ALA A 346 -20.39 -22.53 -0.27
CA ALA A 346 -20.98 -21.89 -1.44
C ALA A 346 -20.40 -22.47 -2.74
N ILE A 347 -19.08 -22.65 -2.81
CA ILE A 347 -18.38 -23.20 -3.98
C ILE A 347 -18.69 -24.69 -4.20
N VAL A 348 -18.86 -25.47 -3.13
CA VAL A 348 -19.22 -26.89 -3.24
C VAL A 348 -20.68 -27.06 -3.68
N ALA A 349 -21.58 -26.20 -3.20
CA ALA A 349 -23.00 -26.23 -3.58
C ALA A 349 -23.21 -25.75 -5.01
N GLU A 350 -22.44 -24.75 -5.42
CA GLU A 350 -22.44 -24.17 -6.75
C GLU A 350 -21.29 -24.79 -7.55
N ASN A 351 -21.53 -25.91 -8.25
CA ASN A 351 -20.64 -26.49 -9.27
C ASN A 351 -20.22 -25.48 -10.40
N GLY A 352 -20.45 -24.17 -10.23
CA GLY A 352 -20.34 -23.07 -11.17
C GLY A 352 -18.94 -22.45 -11.28
N LEU A 353 -18.10 -22.46 -10.25
CA LEU A 353 -16.73 -21.91 -10.39
C LEU A 353 -15.81 -22.78 -11.28
N LEU A 354 -16.23 -24.01 -11.61
CA LEU A 354 -15.44 -24.98 -12.40
C LEU A 354 -15.91 -25.12 -13.86
N GLN A 355 -16.86 -24.32 -14.33
CA GLN A 355 -17.48 -24.51 -15.66
C GLN A 355 -16.83 -23.75 -16.83
N ARG A 356 -15.60 -23.25 -16.70
CA ARG A 356 -14.85 -22.75 -17.87
C ARG A 356 -13.86 -23.82 -18.37
N PRO A 357 -13.93 -24.24 -19.65
CA PRO A 357 -13.23 -25.40 -20.17
C PRO A 357 -11.74 -25.14 -20.52
N ASN A 358 -11.10 -24.13 -19.92
CA ASN A 358 -9.67 -23.93 -20.10
C ASN A 358 -8.92 -24.47 -18.89
N LYS A 359 -8.20 -25.58 -19.12
CA LYS A 359 -7.43 -26.32 -18.12
C LYS A 359 -6.27 -25.48 -17.58
N SER A 360 -6.54 -24.54 -16.70
CA SER A 360 -5.50 -23.94 -15.85
C SER A 360 -5.20 -24.87 -14.68
N CYS A 361 -3.94 -24.90 -14.25
CA CYS A 361 -3.43 -25.74 -13.16
C CYS A 361 -4.22 -25.53 -11.85
N HIS A 362 -4.77 -24.33 -11.64
CA HIS A 362 -5.51 -23.97 -10.45
C HIS A 362 -6.90 -24.59 -10.32
N THR A 363 -7.62 -24.83 -11.43
CA THR A 363 -8.95 -25.49 -11.38
C THR A 363 -8.82 -26.90 -10.79
N VAL A 364 -7.74 -27.60 -11.15
CA VAL A 364 -7.42 -28.95 -10.65
C VAL A 364 -6.91 -28.90 -9.21
N LEU A 365 -6.04 -27.95 -8.86
CA LEU A 365 -5.53 -27.81 -7.49
C LEU A 365 -6.63 -27.37 -6.51
N MET A 366 -7.52 -26.47 -6.93
CA MET A 366 -8.72 -26.10 -6.18
C MET A 366 -9.65 -27.29 -6.05
N GLU A 367 -9.97 -28.01 -7.12
CA GLU A 367 -10.83 -29.19 -7.03
C GLU A 367 -10.25 -30.27 -6.08
N ILE A 368 -8.93 -30.47 -6.09
CA ILE A 368 -8.23 -31.40 -5.18
C ILE A 368 -8.22 -30.86 -3.73
N PHE A 369 -7.95 -29.58 -3.53
CA PHE A 369 -7.92 -28.95 -2.20
C PHE A 369 -9.33 -28.96 -1.58
N MET A 370 -10.34 -28.58 -2.35
CA MET A 370 -11.75 -28.62 -1.98
C MET A 370 -12.19 -30.05 -1.63
N LYS A 371 -11.85 -31.05 -2.45
CA LYS A 371 -12.13 -32.47 -2.14
C LYS A 371 -11.52 -32.89 -0.80
N LYS A 372 -10.24 -32.56 -0.56
CA LYS A 372 -9.56 -32.91 0.69
C LYS A 372 -10.11 -32.19 1.91
N LEU A 373 -10.60 -30.96 1.77
CA LEU A 373 -11.19 -30.19 2.87
C LEU A 373 -12.59 -30.71 3.22
N VAL A 374 -13.40 -31.02 2.22
CA VAL A 374 -14.72 -31.66 2.40
C VAL A 374 -14.56 -33.06 3.02
N GLU A 375 -13.59 -33.86 2.57
CA GLU A 375 -13.26 -35.16 3.19
C GLU A 375 -12.87 -35.01 4.67
N ARG A 376 -12.22 -33.90 5.04
CA ARG A 376 -11.80 -33.63 6.42
C ARG A 376 -12.97 -33.17 7.30
N GLU A 377 -13.83 -32.28 6.81
CA GLU A 377 -15.03 -31.85 7.54
C GLU A 377 -16.06 -32.98 7.70
N THR A 378 -16.25 -33.82 6.67
CA THR A 378 -17.12 -35.01 6.75
C THR A 378 -16.56 -36.04 7.73
N ALA A 379 -15.24 -36.26 7.77
CA ALA A 379 -14.61 -37.13 8.76
C ALA A 379 -14.77 -36.60 10.20
N GLU A 380 -14.67 -35.28 10.42
CA GLU A 380 -14.88 -34.67 11.74
C GLU A 380 -16.36 -34.71 12.18
N ALA A 381 -17.31 -34.54 11.25
CA ALA A 381 -18.73 -34.69 11.53
C ALA A 381 -19.12 -36.14 11.89
N HIS A 382 -18.57 -37.13 11.18
CA HIS A 382 -18.80 -38.55 11.47
C HIS A 382 -18.18 -38.98 12.81
N SER A 383 -17.03 -38.44 13.18
CA SER A 383 -16.39 -38.68 14.49
C SER A 383 -17.25 -38.18 15.67
N LYS A 384 -17.94 -37.03 15.51
CA LYS A 384 -18.85 -36.49 16.54
C LYS A 384 -20.14 -37.29 16.73
N VAL A 385 -20.64 -37.96 15.68
CA VAL A 385 -21.90 -38.75 15.73
C VAL A 385 -21.68 -40.14 16.36
N ILE A 386 -20.48 -40.70 16.27
CA ILE A 386 -20.15 -42.02 16.83
C ILE A 386 -19.74 -41.92 18.33
N GLY A 387 -19.42 -40.71 18.80
CA GLY A 387 -19.02 -40.43 20.18
C GLY A 387 -20.15 -40.00 21.13
N SER A 388 -21.40 -40.03 20.68
CA SER A 388 -22.63 -39.78 21.46
C SER A 388 -23.51 -41.02 21.48
#